data_AF-A0A7S3BXY9-F1
#
_entry.id   AF-A0A7S3BXY9-F1
#
_cell.length_a   1.000
_cell.length_b   1.000
_cell.length_c   1.000
_cell.angle_alpha   90.00
_cell.angle_beta   90.00
_cell.angle_gamma   90.00
#
_symmetry.space_group_name_H-M   'P 1'
#
loop_
_entity.id
_entity.type
_entity.pdbx_description
1 polymer ?
#
loop_
_entity_poly.entity_id
_entity_poly.type
_entity_poly.pdbx_seq_one_letter_code
_entity_poly.pdbx_strand_id
1 'polypeptide(L)'
;PSDGSATLLASRAIRKGEAVLSLDAEALLTRDSAESSQRIGAALRATPDTKDWVCLACLLIDERSRGEQSELAPWLAALPPPGALALPMFWSDDELAKLEGTQLLERARGYKEYVEFEHGELAETLFAEHPQVFPANVFTAEALGWAFGTLRARCHPPL
;
A
#
# COMPACT_ATOMS: atom_id res chain seq x y z
N PRO A 1 -8.68 -14.83 19.92
CA PRO A 1 -8.06 -13.51 20.23
C PRO A 1 -8.51 -12.50 19.18
N SER A 2 -9.47 -11.66 19.55
CA SER A 2 -10.13 -10.68 18.67
C SER A 2 -9.66 -9.27 19.02
N ASP A 3 -8.44 -8.94 18.63
CA ASP A 3 -7.91 -7.56 18.61
C ASP A 3 -8.15 -6.86 17.26
N GLY A 4 -8.88 -7.51 16.34
CA GLY A 4 -9.13 -7.02 14.99
C GLY A 4 -7.98 -7.30 14.02
N SER A 5 -6.89 -7.96 14.44
CA SER A 5 -5.85 -8.42 13.53
C SER A 5 -6.26 -9.73 12.84
N ALA A 6 -6.27 -9.74 11.51
CA ALA A 6 -6.49 -10.95 10.73
C ALA A 6 -5.30 -11.90 10.96
N THR A 7 -5.50 -12.95 11.74
CA THR A 7 -4.48 -13.92 12.14
C THR A 7 -4.92 -15.34 11.78
N LEU A 8 -3.95 -16.20 11.46
CA LEU A 8 -4.21 -17.61 11.20
C LEU A 8 -4.10 -18.40 12.51
N LEU A 9 -5.18 -19.09 12.89
CA LEU A 9 -5.19 -20.01 14.03
C LEU A 9 -5.16 -21.45 13.53
N ALA A 10 -4.27 -22.26 14.10
CA ALA A 10 -4.19 -23.68 13.79
C ALA A 10 -5.46 -24.41 14.27
N SER A 11 -6.18 -25.05 13.35
CA SER A 11 -7.35 -25.89 13.66
C SER A 11 -6.97 -27.31 14.12
N ARG A 12 -5.69 -27.68 13.97
CA ARG A 12 -5.11 -28.95 14.39
C ARG A 12 -3.60 -28.79 14.65
N ALA A 13 -2.97 -29.82 15.21
CA ALA A 13 -1.51 -29.87 15.29
C ALA A 13 -0.87 -29.82 13.88
N ILE A 14 0.20 -29.03 13.75
CA ILE A 14 0.99 -28.83 12.53
C ILE A 14 2.43 -29.27 12.84
N ARG A 15 3.04 -30.06 11.95
CA ARG A 15 4.42 -30.55 12.12
C ARG A 15 5.42 -29.51 11.61
N LYS A 16 6.64 -29.52 12.16
CA LYS A 16 7.75 -28.71 11.63
C LYS A 16 7.99 -29.06 10.16
N GLY A 17 8.00 -28.05 9.28
CA GLY A 17 8.20 -28.21 7.83
C GLY A 17 6.94 -28.57 7.05
N GLU A 18 5.79 -28.71 7.70
CA GLU A 18 4.51 -28.89 7.01
C GLU A 18 4.05 -27.57 6.38
N ALA A 19 3.64 -27.61 5.11
CA ALA A 19 3.08 -26.44 4.44
C ALA A 19 1.73 -26.07 5.07
N VAL A 20 1.58 -24.81 5.49
CA VAL A 20 0.35 -24.30 6.12
C VAL A 20 -0.62 -23.74 5.08
N LEU A 21 -0.08 -23.08 4.05
CA LEU A 21 -0.81 -22.53 2.92
C LEU A 21 0.08 -22.54 1.67
N SER A 22 -0.55 -22.51 0.51
CA SER A 22 0.11 -22.33 -0.78
C SER A 22 -0.72 -21.34 -1.58
N LEU A 23 -0.04 -20.50 -2.36
CA LEU A 23 -0.65 -19.48 -3.19
C LEU A 23 -0.18 -19.70 -4.63
N ASP A 24 -1.10 -19.55 -5.56
CA ASP A 24 -0.76 -19.48 -6.98
C ASP A 24 -0.06 -18.14 -7.26
N ALA A 25 0.88 -18.14 -8.20
CA ALA A 25 1.66 -16.93 -8.51
C ALA A 25 0.77 -15.78 -9.00
N GLU A 26 -0.33 -16.12 -9.67
CA GLU A 26 -1.35 -15.22 -10.17
C GLU A 26 -2.12 -14.50 -9.05
N ALA A 27 -2.11 -15.02 -7.82
CA ALA A 27 -2.70 -14.36 -6.66
C ALA A 27 -1.79 -13.28 -6.05
N LEU A 28 -0.54 -13.15 -6.52
CA LEU A 28 0.38 -12.13 -6.06
C LEU A 28 0.08 -10.79 -6.73
N LEU A 29 0.17 -9.72 -5.94
CA LEU A 29 0.15 -8.36 -6.47
C LEU A 29 1.59 -7.92 -6.73
N THR A 30 1.92 -7.71 -8.00
CA THR A 30 3.22 -7.26 -8.47
C THR A 30 3.07 -6.00 -9.33
N ARG A 31 4.20 -5.43 -9.77
CA ARG A 31 4.20 -4.39 -10.80
C ARG A 31 3.41 -4.84 -12.04
N ASP A 32 3.60 -6.08 -12.47
CA ASP A 32 2.90 -6.64 -13.63
C ASP A 32 1.38 -6.68 -13.40
N SER A 33 0.92 -6.96 -12.18
CA SER A 33 -0.51 -6.87 -11.83
C SER A 33 -1.05 -5.44 -12.00
N ALA A 34 -0.28 -4.43 -11.57
CA ALA A 34 -0.65 -3.03 -11.71
C ALA A 34 -0.67 -2.58 -13.17
N GLU A 35 0.35 -2.94 -13.94
CA GLU A 35 0.41 -2.67 -15.38
C GLU A 35 -0.68 -3.44 -16.14
N SER A 36 -1.09 -4.62 -15.69
CA SER A 36 -2.18 -5.38 -16.32
C SER A 36 -3.58 -4.85 -15.99
N SER A 37 -3.71 -3.89 -15.06
CA SER A 37 -5.00 -3.26 -14.74
C SER A 37 -5.61 -2.61 -15.98
N GLN A 38 -6.90 -2.88 -16.21
CA GLN A 38 -7.65 -2.31 -17.32
C GLN A 38 -7.82 -0.78 -17.22
N ARG A 39 -7.79 -0.22 -16.00
CA ARG A 39 -8.05 1.21 -15.75
C ARG A 39 -6.76 2.03 -15.78
N ILE A 40 -5.79 1.63 -14.97
CA ILE A 40 -4.56 2.41 -14.75
C ILE A 40 -3.35 1.88 -15.54
N GLY A 41 -3.42 0.63 -16.01
CA GLY A 41 -2.25 -0.09 -16.50
C GLY A 41 -1.65 0.50 -17.77
N ALA A 42 -2.46 1.09 -18.65
CA ALA A 42 -1.95 1.76 -19.85
C ALA A 42 -1.09 3.00 -19.52
N ALA A 43 -1.48 3.78 -18.52
CA ALA A 43 -0.73 4.95 -18.07
C ALA A 43 0.57 4.55 -17.35
N LEU A 44 0.51 3.49 -16.52
CA LEU A 44 1.71 2.96 -15.85
C LEU A 44 2.73 2.40 -16.86
N ARG A 45 2.29 1.70 -17.91
CA ARG A 45 3.20 1.23 -18.97
C ARG A 45 3.82 2.36 -19.80
N ALA A 46 3.14 3.50 -19.91
CA ALA A 46 3.66 4.68 -20.59
C ALA A 46 4.76 5.39 -19.77
N THR A 47 4.91 5.05 -18.49
CA THR A 47 5.86 5.65 -17.54
C THR A 47 6.78 4.58 -16.94
N PRO A 48 7.68 3.96 -17.74
CA PRO A 48 8.46 2.80 -17.30
C PRO A 48 9.42 3.10 -16.14
N ASP A 49 9.83 4.36 -15.98
CA ASP A 49 10.70 4.80 -14.88
C ASP A 49 9.96 4.97 -13.54
N THR A 50 8.64 4.81 -13.51
CA THR A 50 7.86 4.81 -12.27
C THR A 50 8.32 3.66 -11.36
N LYS A 51 8.53 3.98 -10.08
CA LYS A 51 8.98 3.03 -9.06
C LYS A 51 7.94 1.93 -8.87
N ASP A 52 8.37 0.69 -8.68
CA ASP A 52 7.47 -0.47 -8.50
C ASP A 52 6.45 -0.27 -7.38
N TRP A 53 6.88 0.32 -6.25
CA TRP A 53 5.99 0.59 -5.13
C TRP A 53 4.92 1.63 -5.50
N VAL A 54 5.22 2.58 -6.38
CA VAL A 54 4.24 3.57 -6.86
C VAL A 54 3.22 2.91 -7.77
N CYS A 55 3.64 2.02 -8.68
CA CYS A 55 2.71 1.23 -9.51
C CYS A 55 1.75 0.43 -8.63
N LEU A 56 2.28 -0.27 -7.63
CA LEU A 56 1.48 -1.01 -6.65
C LEU A 56 0.58 -0.09 -5.82
N ALA A 57 1.08 1.06 -5.37
CA ALA A 57 0.28 2.01 -4.60
C ALA A 57 -0.89 2.54 -5.43
N CYS A 58 -0.67 2.84 -6.72
CA CYS A 58 -1.72 3.26 -7.63
C CYS A 58 -2.78 2.17 -7.82
N LEU A 59 -2.37 0.91 -7.95
CA LEU A 59 -3.29 -0.23 -8.00
C LEU A 59 -4.14 -0.32 -6.72
N LEU A 60 -3.53 -0.22 -5.54
CA LEU A 60 -4.26 -0.27 -4.26
C LEU A 60 -5.28 0.86 -4.13
N ILE A 61 -4.91 2.07 -4.57
CA ILE A 61 -5.80 3.24 -4.52
C ILE A 61 -6.97 3.07 -5.50
N ASP A 62 -6.71 2.67 -6.75
CA ASP A 62 -7.76 2.44 -7.76
C ASP A 62 -8.72 1.32 -7.30
N GLU A 63 -8.20 0.18 -6.88
CA GLU A 63 -9.02 -0.95 -6.40
C GLU A 63 -9.83 -0.58 -5.16
N ARG A 64 -9.26 0.17 -4.22
CA ARG A 64 -10.01 0.67 -3.06
C ARG A 64 -11.10 1.65 -3.47
N SER A 65 -10.88 2.50 -4.47
CA SER A 65 -11.87 3.47 -4.96
C SER A 65 -13.10 2.81 -5.60
N ARG A 66 -12.95 1.57 -6.10
CA ARG A 66 -14.02 0.77 -6.71
C ARG A 66 -14.95 0.13 -5.68
N GLY A 67 -14.56 0.05 -4.41
CA GLY A 67 -15.33 -0.60 -3.35
C GLY A 67 -15.68 -2.05 -3.70
N GLU A 68 -16.95 -2.43 -3.56
CA GLU A 68 -17.42 -3.80 -3.82
C GLU A 68 -17.27 -4.27 -5.28
N GLN A 69 -16.99 -3.35 -6.22
CA GLN A 69 -16.75 -3.70 -7.63
C GLN A 69 -15.31 -4.18 -7.87
N SER A 70 -14.43 -4.06 -6.89
CA SER A 70 -13.06 -4.58 -6.95
C SER A 70 -13.05 -6.08 -6.66
N GLU A 71 -12.33 -6.86 -7.47
CA GLU A 71 -12.07 -8.27 -7.17
C GLU A 71 -11.18 -8.42 -5.93
N LEU A 72 -10.39 -7.39 -5.60
CA LEU A 72 -9.59 -7.33 -4.39
C LEU A 72 -10.37 -6.85 -3.16
N ALA A 73 -11.66 -6.49 -3.30
CA ALA A 73 -12.45 -5.97 -2.18
C ALA A 73 -12.40 -6.85 -0.92
N PRO A 74 -12.48 -8.21 -0.99
CA PRO A 74 -12.37 -9.05 0.20
C PRO A 74 -11.00 -8.96 0.89
N TRP A 75 -9.92 -8.86 0.10
CA TRP A 75 -8.56 -8.71 0.63
C TRP A 75 -8.34 -7.31 1.20
N LEU A 76 -8.80 -6.27 0.51
CA LEU A 76 -8.75 -4.88 0.95
C LEU A 76 -9.52 -4.66 2.26
N ALA A 77 -10.67 -5.33 2.44
CA ALA A 77 -11.46 -5.27 3.66
C ALA A 77 -10.75 -5.89 4.88
N ALA A 78 -9.78 -6.77 4.66
CA ALA A 78 -8.94 -7.32 5.73
C ALA A 78 -7.75 -6.41 6.11
N LEU A 79 -7.49 -5.34 5.35
CA LEU A 79 -6.44 -4.38 5.65
C LEU A 79 -6.92 -3.33 6.67
N PRO A 80 -6.01 -2.77 7.49
CA PRO A 80 -6.32 -1.59 8.28
C PRO A 80 -6.77 -0.45 7.36
N PRO A 81 -7.91 0.19 7.65
CA PRO A 81 -8.36 1.35 6.90
C PRO A 81 -7.40 2.54 7.07
N PRO A 82 -7.49 3.58 6.22
CA PRO A 82 -6.81 4.84 6.46
C PRO A 82 -7.03 5.35 7.88
N GLY A 83 -5.97 5.86 8.51
CA GLY A 83 -5.97 6.27 9.91
C GLY A 83 -5.80 5.14 10.95
N ALA A 84 -5.92 3.87 10.56
CA ALA A 84 -5.74 2.72 11.46
C ALA A 84 -4.37 2.02 11.31
N LEU A 85 -3.50 2.51 10.44
CA LEU A 85 -2.13 2.01 10.32
C LEU A 85 -1.28 2.51 11.51
N ALA A 86 -0.83 1.60 12.36
CA ALA A 86 0.01 1.89 13.52
C ALA A 86 1.49 2.11 13.14
N LEU A 87 1.77 2.93 12.12
CA LEU A 87 3.12 3.30 11.71
C LEU A 87 3.48 4.69 12.25
N PRO A 88 4.70 4.90 12.80
CA PRO A 88 5.11 6.20 13.35
C PRO A 88 4.99 7.38 12.38
N MET A 89 5.05 7.16 11.07
CA MET A 89 4.86 8.23 10.07
C MET A 89 3.44 8.85 10.09
N PHE A 90 2.46 8.18 10.70
CA PHE A 90 1.09 8.67 10.86
C PHE A 90 0.79 9.18 12.26
N TRP A 91 1.77 9.16 13.17
CA TRP A 91 1.57 9.59 14.54
C TRP A 91 1.46 11.11 14.63
N SER A 92 0.68 11.57 15.61
CA SER A 92 0.64 12.97 16.01
C SER A 92 1.98 13.44 16.57
N ASP A 93 2.19 14.76 16.63
CA ASP A 93 3.42 15.34 17.18
C ASP A 93 3.66 14.93 18.64
N ASP A 94 2.58 14.84 19.45
CA ASP A 94 2.65 14.39 20.85
C ASP A 94 3.08 12.92 20.97
N GLU A 95 2.68 12.07 20.03
CA GLU A 95 3.11 10.67 19.97
C GLU A 95 4.56 10.56 19.49
N LEU A 96 4.96 11.36 18.50
CA LEU A 96 6.33 11.42 18.00
C LEU A 96 7.30 11.98 19.03
N ALA A 97 6.87 12.89 19.91
CA ALA A 97 7.69 13.39 21.01
C ALA A 97 8.18 12.25 21.94
N LYS A 98 7.42 11.15 22.04
CA LYS A 98 7.84 9.96 22.81
C LYS A 98 9.02 9.21 22.17
N LEU A 99 9.36 9.51 20.92
CA LEU A 99 10.48 8.92 20.18
C LEU A 99 11.71 9.83 20.16
N GLU A 100 11.70 10.95 20.89
CA GLU A 100 12.84 11.87 20.96
C GLU A 100 14.13 11.16 21.38
N GLY A 101 15.24 11.50 20.70
CA GLY A 101 16.54 10.87 20.90
C GLY A 101 16.71 9.50 20.22
N THR A 102 15.67 8.95 19.60
CA THR A 102 15.77 7.71 18.81
C THR A 102 16.01 8.01 17.33
N GLN A 103 16.69 7.09 16.63
CA GLN A 103 16.76 7.12 15.16
C GLN A 103 15.40 6.86 14.49
N LEU A 104 14.42 6.32 15.24
CA LEU A 104 13.11 6.02 14.70
C LEU A 104 12.33 7.30 14.40
N LEU A 105 12.46 8.35 15.23
CA LEU A 105 11.82 9.64 15.00
C LEU A 105 12.21 10.24 13.66
N GLU A 106 13.52 10.32 13.39
CA GLU A 106 14.04 10.86 12.13
C GLU A 106 13.62 10.01 10.92
N ARG A 107 13.59 8.68 11.07
CA ARG A 107 13.06 7.80 10.02
C ARG A 107 11.57 8.00 9.76
N ALA A 108 10.77 8.17 10.81
CA ALA A 108 9.34 8.40 10.68
C ALA A 108 9.04 9.70 9.92
N ARG A 109 9.73 10.78 10.28
CA ARG A 109 9.67 12.08 9.59
C ARG A 109 10.12 11.96 8.14
N GLY A 110 11.29 11.34 7.91
CA GLY A 110 11.81 11.14 6.57
C GLY A 110 10.87 10.33 5.66
N TYR A 111 10.15 9.33 6.19
CA TYR A 111 9.14 8.62 5.40
C TYR A 111 7.93 9.48 5.05
N LYS A 112 7.46 10.32 5.99
CA LYS A 112 6.35 11.24 5.74
C LYS A 112 6.73 12.24 4.65
N GLU A 113 7.87 12.91 4.81
CA GLU A 113 8.40 13.87 3.83
C GLU A 113 8.63 13.23 2.47
N TYR A 114 9.19 12.01 2.44
CA TYR A 114 9.38 11.25 1.21
C TYR A 114 8.07 11.00 0.47
N VAL A 115 7.02 10.52 1.15
CA VAL A 115 5.74 10.23 0.49
C VAL A 115 5.04 11.51 0.03
N GLU A 116 5.12 12.59 0.80
CA GLU A 116 4.58 13.90 0.41
C GLU A 116 5.29 14.45 -0.84
N PHE A 117 6.61 14.36 -0.89
CA PHE A 117 7.40 14.73 -2.07
C PHE A 117 7.01 13.89 -3.29
N GLU A 118 6.95 12.56 -3.15
CA GLU A 118 6.59 11.66 -4.25
C GLU A 118 5.16 11.92 -4.76
N HIS A 119 4.21 12.24 -3.87
CA HIS A 119 2.87 12.64 -4.29
C HIS A 119 2.90 13.92 -5.13
N GLY A 120 3.69 14.91 -4.72
CA GLY A 120 3.89 16.15 -5.48
C GLY A 120 4.43 15.90 -6.88
N GLU A 121 5.50 15.11 -6.99
CA GLU A 121 6.09 14.74 -8.29
C GLU A 121 5.08 13.99 -9.17
N LEU A 122 4.32 13.04 -8.61
CA LEU A 122 3.30 12.29 -9.35
C LEU A 122 2.14 13.18 -9.81
N ALA A 123 1.76 14.16 -8.98
CA ALA A 123 0.72 15.13 -9.31
C ALA A 123 1.08 15.99 -10.52
N GLU A 124 2.36 16.35 -10.66
CA GLU A 124 2.86 17.15 -11.79
C GLU A 124 3.22 16.31 -13.02
N THR A 125 3.38 14.99 -12.86
CA THR A 125 3.76 14.06 -13.93
C THR A 125 2.62 13.11 -14.29
N LEU A 126 2.66 11.86 -13.78
CA LEU A 126 1.75 10.77 -14.12
C LEU A 126 0.27 11.15 -13.99
N PHE A 127 -0.11 11.84 -12.92
CA PHE A 127 -1.52 12.20 -12.68
C PHE A 127 -1.98 13.34 -13.59
N ALA A 128 -1.12 14.33 -13.87
CA ALA A 128 -1.41 15.42 -14.78
C ALA A 128 -1.52 14.96 -16.24
N GLU A 129 -0.71 13.98 -16.65
CA GLU A 129 -0.76 13.41 -18.00
C GLU A 129 -2.01 12.54 -18.23
N HIS A 130 -2.56 11.94 -17.17
CA HIS A 130 -3.71 11.03 -17.24
C HIS A 130 -4.81 11.35 -16.20
N PRO A 131 -5.40 12.55 -16.20
CA PRO A 131 -6.29 13.01 -15.12
C PRO A 131 -7.62 12.27 -15.03
N GLN A 132 -8.11 11.74 -16.16
CA GLN A 132 -9.28 10.84 -16.21
C GLN A 132 -9.01 9.46 -15.59
N VAL A 133 -7.75 9.03 -15.56
CA VAL A 133 -7.32 7.75 -14.98
C VAL A 133 -6.95 7.92 -13.50
N PHE A 134 -6.30 9.04 -13.16
CA PHE A 134 -5.88 9.40 -11.81
C PHE A 134 -6.61 10.64 -11.30
N PRO A 135 -7.91 10.55 -10.99
CA PRO A 135 -8.67 11.70 -10.53
C PRO A 135 -8.17 12.18 -9.16
N ALA A 136 -7.95 13.49 -9.02
CA ALA A 136 -7.30 14.11 -7.87
C ALA A 136 -8.04 13.89 -6.54
N ASN A 137 -9.36 13.66 -6.57
CA ASN A 137 -10.14 13.33 -5.38
C ASN A 137 -9.96 11.88 -4.90
N VAL A 138 -9.35 11.01 -5.71
CA VAL A 138 -9.04 9.61 -5.38
C VAL A 138 -7.56 9.44 -5.07
N PHE A 139 -6.68 9.99 -5.90
CA PHE A 139 -5.22 9.89 -5.77
C PHE A 139 -4.66 11.05 -4.92
N THR A 140 -5.12 11.15 -3.69
CA THR A 140 -4.67 12.17 -2.72
C THR A 140 -3.35 11.78 -2.04
N ALA A 141 -2.67 12.73 -1.42
CA ALA A 141 -1.49 12.46 -0.59
C ALA A 141 -1.79 11.49 0.56
N GLU A 142 -2.98 11.59 1.16
CA GLU A 142 -3.45 10.66 2.19
C GLU A 142 -3.63 9.23 1.64
N ALA A 143 -4.21 9.10 0.44
CA ALA A 143 -4.38 7.81 -0.21
C ALA A 143 -3.03 7.16 -0.55
N LEU A 144 -2.07 7.95 -1.04
CA LEU A 144 -0.71 7.50 -1.30
C LEU A 144 0.01 7.11 0.00
N GLY A 145 -0.16 7.89 1.07
CA GLY A 145 0.32 7.58 2.41
C GLY A 145 -0.19 6.22 2.90
N TRP A 146 -1.51 6.00 2.85
CA TRP A 146 -2.09 4.72 3.25
C TRP A 146 -1.57 3.55 2.41
N ALA A 147 -1.46 3.71 1.09
CA ALA A 147 -0.96 2.66 0.22
C ALA A 147 0.52 2.35 0.50
N PHE A 148 1.37 3.36 0.66
CA PHE A 148 2.77 3.22 1.03
C PHE A 148 2.93 2.49 2.37
N GLY A 149 2.18 2.89 3.40
CA GLY A 149 2.20 2.25 4.71
C GLY A 149 1.73 0.78 4.65
N THR A 150 0.71 0.49 3.85
CA THR A 150 0.23 -0.87 3.60
C THR A 150 1.30 -1.74 2.96
N LEU A 151 1.95 -1.24 1.90
CA LEU A 151 3.04 -1.94 1.21
C LEU A 151 4.23 -2.16 2.14
N ARG A 152 4.67 -1.14 2.88
CA ARG A 152 5.80 -1.28 3.83
C ARG A 152 5.56 -2.31 4.92
N ALA A 153 4.31 -2.50 5.35
CA ALA A 153 3.98 -3.44 6.41
C ALA A 153 3.74 -4.88 5.93
N ARG A 154 3.54 -5.10 4.62
CA ARG A 154 3.03 -6.39 4.08
C ARG A 154 3.75 -6.91 2.84
N CYS A 155 4.48 -6.05 2.13
CA CYS A 155 5.18 -6.44 0.92
C CYS A 155 6.38 -7.31 1.30
N HIS A 156 6.49 -8.46 0.64
CA HIS A 156 7.68 -9.28 0.69
C HIS A 156 8.59 -8.90 -0.48
N PRO A 157 9.87 -8.58 -0.24
CA PRO A 157 10.82 -8.42 -1.35
C PRO A 157 10.93 -9.75 -2.11
N PRO A 158 11.28 -9.72 -3.41
CA PRO A 158 11.50 -10.94 -4.16
C PRO A 158 12.48 -11.86 -3.42
N LEU A 159 12.18 -13.16 -3.43
CA LEU A 159 12.98 -14.24 -2.82
C LEU A 159 14.36 -14.40 -3.47
#